data_AF-A0A377CZ71-F1
#
_entry.id   AF-A0A377CZ71-F1
#
_cell.length_a   1.000
_cell.length_b   1.000
_cell.length_c   1.000
_cell.angle_alpha   90.00
_cell.angle_beta   90.00
_cell.angle_gamma   90.00
#
_symmetry.space_group_name_H-M   'P 1'
#
loop_
_entity.id
_entity.type
_entity.pdbx_description
1 polymer ?
#
loop_
_entity_poly.entity_id
_entity_poly.type
_entity_poly.pdbx_seq_one_letter_code
_entity_poly.pdbx_strand_id
1 'polypeptide(L)'
;MVAHEVLSNGTAVPLSQLRELGQLLIQIHGQHAHQLLTKPEHQKFLLDGYANETSLLQEMTARYQLWHQSCRDLAHHQQLSQERAARAELLQYQLKELNEFNPQPGEFEQIDEEYKRLANSGQLLTTSQNALALMADGEDANLQSQLYTAKQLVSELIGMDSKLSGVLDMLEEATIQIAEASDELRHYCDRLDLDPNRLFELEQRISKQISLARKHHVSPEALPQYYQSLLEEQQQLDDQGRLTRNARAGGNETSSAGTGNRARITPATPALCRRTCTADHRQYACTLYAAWAVYD
;
A
#
# COMPACT_ATOMS: atom_id res chain seq x y z
N MET A 1 -33.06 51.43 -7.84
CA MET A 1 -33.02 50.10 -7.22
C MET A 1 -33.28 50.31 -5.73
N VAL A 2 -34.54 50.29 -5.31
CA VAL A 2 -34.90 50.55 -3.90
C VAL A 2 -34.76 49.23 -3.14
N ALA A 3 -33.71 49.09 -2.35
CA ALA A 3 -33.57 47.97 -1.43
C ALA A 3 -34.68 48.09 -0.36
N HIS A 4 -35.68 47.21 -0.42
CA HIS A 4 -36.64 47.08 0.66
C HIS A 4 -35.94 46.37 1.83
N GLU A 5 -35.53 47.15 2.83
CA GLU A 5 -35.03 46.61 4.09
C GLU A 5 -36.19 46.08 4.92
N VAL A 6 -36.10 44.82 5.33
CA VAL A 6 -37.12 44.14 6.12
C VAL A 6 -36.64 44.07 7.57
N LEU A 7 -37.37 44.74 8.46
CA LEU A 7 -37.00 44.96 9.85
C LEU A 7 -37.90 44.12 10.78
N SER A 8 -37.31 43.37 11.71
CA SER A 8 -38.02 42.75 12.84
C SER A 8 -37.59 43.45 14.13
N ASN A 9 -38.54 44.04 14.85
CA ASN A 9 -38.30 44.83 16.07
C ASN A 9 -37.12 45.84 15.95
N GLY A 10 -36.98 46.48 14.79
CA GLY A 10 -35.95 47.50 14.54
C GLY A 10 -34.58 46.97 14.12
N THR A 11 -34.41 45.66 13.90
CA THR A 11 -33.16 45.07 13.36
C THR A 11 -33.38 44.50 11.96
N ALA A 12 -32.40 44.67 11.07
CA ALA A 12 -32.46 44.14 9.70
C ALA A 12 -32.26 42.62 9.74
N VAL A 13 -33.26 41.87 9.27
CA VAL A 13 -33.27 40.40 9.33
C VAL A 13 -33.46 39.86 7.91
N PRO A 14 -32.78 38.76 7.52
CA PRO A 14 -32.99 38.12 6.22
C PRO A 14 -34.48 37.80 5.99
N LEU A 15 -34.97 38.05 4.78
CA LEU A 15 -36.38 37.88 4.41
C LEU A 15 -36.90 36.46 4.72
N SER A 16 -36.05 35.43 4.63
CA SER A 16 -36.37 34.03 4.96
C SER A 16 -36.79 33.87 6.42
N GLN A 17 -36.06 34.48 7.35
CA GLN A 17 -36.29 34.36 8.79
C GLN A 17 -37.51 35.17 9.22
N LEU A 18 -37.77 36.32 8.58
CA LEU A 18 -39.04 37.06 8.78
C LEU A 18 -40.26 36.27 8.25
N ARG A 19 -40.08 35.51 7.17
CA ARG A 19 -41.16 34.69 6.58
C ARG A 19 -41.54 33.50 7.44
N GLU A 20 -40.58 32.91 8.16
CA GLU A 20 -40.82 31.85 9.16
C GLU A 20 -41.56 32.39 10.39
N LEU A 21 -41.11 33.53 10.93
CA LEU A 21 -41.78 34.21 12.05
C LEU A 21 -43.19 34.71 11.68
N GLY A 22 -43.35 35.26 10.48
CA GLY A 22 -44.64 35.74 9.97
C GLY A 22 -45.67 34.62 9.83
N GLN A 23 -45.26 33.39 9.49
CA GLN A 23 -46.14 32.22 9.43
C GLN A 23 -46.65 31.76 10.80
N LEU A 24 -45.91 32.03 11.89
CA LEU A 24 -46.30 31.68 13.26
C LEU A 24 -47.15 32.78 13.94
N LEU A 25 -46.95 34.04 13.56
CA LEU A 25 -47.54 35.21 14.24
C LEU A 25 -48.78 35.78 13.53
N ILE A 26 -48.92 35.57 12.22
CA ILE A 26 -49.99 36.19 11.42
C ILE A 26 -50.74 35.08 10.66
N GLN A 27 -51.87 34.64 11.22
CA GLN A 27 -52.77 33.71 10.54
C GLN A 27 -53.84 34.50 9.75
N ILE A 28 -53.46 35.03 8.57
CA ILE A 28 -54.42 35.64 7.64
C ILE A 28 -55.32 34.52 7.10
N HIS A 29 -56.57 34.51 7.54
CA HIS A 29 -57.60 33.58 7.06
C HIS A 29 -58.02 33.99 5.64
N GLY A 30 -57.26 33.55 4.63
CA GLY A 30 -57.58 33.73 3.21
C GLY A 30 -56.37 33.67 2.27
N GLN A 31 -56.46 32.83 1.23
CA GLN A 31 -55.44 32.50 0.20
C GLN A 31 -54.12 31.84 0.68
N HIS A 32 -53.52 32.26 1.79
CA HIS A 32 -52.25 31.70 2.28
C HIS A 32 -52.40 30.39 3.07
N ALA A 33 -53.56 30.16 3.70
CA ALA A 33 -53.88 28.89 4.35
C ALA A 33 -53.89 27.72 3.35
N HIS A 34 -54.27 27.97 2.09
CA HIS A 34 -54.26 26.95 1.04
C HIS A 34 -52.84 26.50 0.69
N GLN A 35 -51.85 27.40 0.76
CA GLN A 35 -50.43 27.07 0.50
C GLN A 35 -49.78 26.29 1.64
N LEU A 36 -50.25 26.45 2.88
CA LEU A 36 -49.79 25.62 4.00
C LEU A 36 -50.43 24.23 3.94
N LEU A 37 -51.71 24.16 3.59
CA LEU A 37 -52.45 22.90 3.43
C LEU A 37 -51.94 22.03 2.27
N THR A 38 -51.12 22.52 1.36
CA THR A 38 -50.45 21.71 0.32
C THR A 38 -49.07 21.21 0.74
N LYS A 39 -48.51 21.70 1.87
CA LYS A 39 -47.22 21.23 2.39
C LYS A 39 -47.42 19.90 3.13
N PRO A 40 -46.71 18.82 2.74
CA PRO A 40 -46.84 17.51 3.37
C PRO A 40 -46.59 17.53 4.88
N GLU A 41 -45.62 18.32 5.34
CA GLU A 41 -45.28 18.44 6.77
C GLU A 41 -46.41 19.07 7.59
N HIS A 42 -47.09 20.09 7.04
CA HIS A 42 -48.19 20.76 7.71
C HIS A 42 -49.46 19.88 7.70
N GLN A 43 -49.73 19.17 6.61
CA GLN A 43 -50.80 18.17 6.55
C GLN A 43 -50.60 17.07 7.60
N LYS A 44 -49.37 16.56 7.74
CA LYS A 44 -49.00 15.58 8.77
C LYS A 44 -49.19 16.15 10.17
N PHE A 45 -48.70 17.35 10.44
CA PHE A 45 -48.87 18.01 11.75
C PHE A 45 -50.35 18.15 12.12
N LEU A 46 -51.20 18.56 11.17
CA LEU A 46 -52.65 18.65 11.38
C LEU A 46 -53.27 17.27 11.65
N LEU A 47 -52.83 16.22 10.95
CA LEU A 47 -53.30 14.85 11.13
C LEU A 47 -52.89 14.27 12.50
N ASP A 48 -51.62 14.47 12.88
CA ASP A 48 -51.07 14.04 14.17
C ASP A 48 -51.75 14.80 15.33
N GLY A 49 -52.03 16.10 15.13
CA GLY A 49 -52.80 16.93 16.06
C GLY A 49 -54.26 16.50 16.20
N TYR A 50 -54.91 16.06 15.11
CA TYR A 50 -56.25 15.49 15.14
C TYR A 50 -56.30 14.14 15.87
N ALA A 51 -55.28 13.29 15.69
CA ALA A 51 -55.19 12.00 16.37
C ALA A 51 -54.98 12.16 17.89
N ASN A 52 -54.31 13.24 18.33
CA ASN A 52 -54.10 13.61 19.74
C ASN A 52 -53.43 12.52 20.61
N GLU A 53 -52.61 11.66 20.00
CA GLU A 53 -51.87 10.58 20.67
C GLU A 53 -50.39 10.96 20.87
N THR A 54 -50.13 12.02 21.63
CA THR A 54 -48.78 12.60 21.78
C THR A 54 -47.78 11.63 22.41
N SER A 55 -48.22 10.76 23.32
CA SER A 55 -47.37 9.74 23.96
C SER A 55 -46.87 8.69 22.95
N LEU A 56 -47.74 8.23 22.04
CA LEU A 56 -47.39 7.28 21.00
C LEU A 56 -46.41 7.89 19.99
N LEU A 57 -46.61 9.17 19.64
CA LEU A 57 -45.70 9.90 18.76
C LEU A 57 -44.32 10.07 19.41
N GLN A 58 -44.26 10.41 20.70
CA GLN A 58 -42.99 10.49 21.45
C GLN A 58 -42.28 9.13 21.53
N GLU A 59 -43.01 8.04 21.81
CA GLU A 59 -42.41 6.70 21.80
C GLU A 59 -41.89 6.35 20.40
N MET A 60 -42.67 6.61 19.35
CA MET A 60 -42.24 6.37 17.97
C MET A 60 -40.97 7.16 17.64
N THR A 61 -40.91 8.45 17.98
CA THR A 61 -39.72 9.29 17.75
C THR A 61 -38.51 8.76 18.50
N ALA A 62 -38.65 8.39 19.78
CA ALA A 62 -37.55 7.82 20.56
C ALA A 62 -37.06 6.49 19.98
N ARG A 63 -37.97 5.60 19.57
CA ARG A 63 -37.65 4.31 18.92
C ARG A 63 -36.94 4.53 17.58
N TYR A 64 -37.41 5.50 16.78
CA TYR A 64 -36.80 5.87 15.51
C TYR A 64 -35.39 6.41 15.70
N GLN A 65 -35.18 7.32 16.66
CA GLN A 65 -33.85 7.86 16.97
C GLN A 65 -32.88 6.76 17.42
N LEU A 66 -33.33 5.84 18.28
CA LEU A 66 -32.52 4.70 18.72
C LEU A 66 -32.15 3.77 17.55
N TRP A 67 -33.13 3.47 16.69
CA TRP A 67 -32.89 2.65 15.49
C TRP A 67 -31.90 3.34 14.54
N HIS A 68 -32.10 4.63 14.26
CA HIS A 68 -31.24 5.40 13.38
C HIS A 68 -29.80 5.48 13.92
N GLN A 69 -29.63 5.72 15.22
CA GLN A 69 -28.32 5.68 15.87
C GLN A 69 -27.68 4.29 15.74
N SER A 70 -28.45 3.23 16.00
CA SER A 70 -27.95 1.84 15.86
C SER A 70 -27.52 1.52 14.42
N CYS A 71 -28.24 2.04 13.42
CA CYS A 71 -27.87 1.90 12.01
C CYS A 71 -26.55 2.64 11.68
N ARG A 72 -26.34 3.85 12.21
CA ARG A 72 -25.09 4.60 12.05
C ARG A 72 -23.92 3.87 12.71
N ASP A 73 -24.11 3.39 13.93
CA ASP A 73 -23.10 2.63 14.67
C ASP A 73 -22.74 1.32 13.93
N LEU A 74 -23.75 0.62 13.40
CA LEU A 74 -23.55 -0.57 12.58
C LEU A 74 -22.74 -0.27 11.31
N ALA A 75 -23.11 0.77 10.56
CA ALA A 75 -22.40 1.16 9.35
C ALA A 75 -20.93 1.53 9.65
N HIS A 76 -20.70 2.29 10.72
CA HIS A 76 -19.36 2.64 11.19
C HIS A 76 -18.54 1.40 11.57
N HIS A 77 -19.12 0.47 12.33
CA HIS A 77 -18.44 -0.78 12.69
C HIS A 77 -18.17 -1.70 11.48
N GLN A 78 -19.08 -1.72 10.51
CA GLN A 78 -18.87 -2.46 9.25
C GLN A 78 -17.70 -1.87 8.46
N GLN A 79 -17.63 -0.55 8.33
CA GLN A 79 -16.51 0.13 7.67
C GLN A 79 -15.17 -0.19 8.37
N LEU A 80 -15.09 -0.02 9.69
CA LEU A 80 -13.89 -0.35 10.46
C LEU A 80 -13.49 -1.83 10.37
N SER A 81 -14.46 -2.73 10.15
CA SER A 81 -14.19 -4.15 9.94
C SER A 81 -13.61 -4.41 8.55
N GLN A 82 -14.10 -3.72 7.52
CA GLN A 82 -13.59 -3.82 6.16
C GLN A 82 -12.17 -3.27 6.06
N GLU A 83 -11.91 -2.09 6.65
CA GLU A 83 -10.56 -1.49 6.70
C GLU A 83 -9.55 -2.40 7.40
N ARG A 84 -9.96 -3.05 8.51
CA ARG A 84 -9.12 -4.03 9.22
C ARG A 84 -8.85 -5.28 8.38
N ALA A 85 -9.85 -5.80 7.67
CA ALA A 85 -9.68 -6.96 6.81
C ALA A 85 -8.71 -6.64 5.66
N ALA A 86 -8.89 -5.49 4.98
CA ALA A 86 -8.01 -5.05 3.90
C ALA A 86 -6.56 -4.85 4.38
N ARG A 87 -6.37 -4.28 5.58
CA ARG A 87 -5.04 -4.12 6.18
C ARG A 87 -4.39 -5.47 6.50
N ALA A 88 -5.15 -6.42 7.04
CA ALA A 88 -4.66 -7.77 7.34
C ALA A 88 -4.24 -8.52 6.07
N GLU A 89 -5.02 -8.42 4.99
CA GLU A 89 -4.68 -9.01 3.68
C GLU A 89 -3.40 -8.41 3.10
N LEU A 90 -3.25 -7.08 3.14
CA LEU A 90 -2.04 -6.40 2.69
C LEU A 90 -0.82 -6.86 3.50
N LEU A 91 -0.94 -6.89 4.82
CA LEU A 91 0.13 -7.32 5.72
C LEU A 91 0.54 -8.78 5.44
N GLN A 92 -0.44 -9.67 5.26
CA GLN A 92 -0.17 -11.07 4.94
C GLN A 92 0.56 -11.22 3.60
N TYR A 93 0.18 -10.43 2.59
CA TYR A 93 0.85 -10.42 1.29
C TYR A 93 2.31 -9.96 1.41
N GLN A 94 2.56 -8.86 2.13
CA GLN A 94 3.91 -8.32 2.35
C GLN A 94 4.78 -9.31 3.13
N LEU A 95 4.26 -9.89 4.21
CA LEU A 95 4.97 -10.87 5.02
C LEU A 95 5.26 -12.14 4.25
N LYS A 96 4.34 -12.65 3.42
CA LYS A 96 4.59 -13.85 2.62
C LYS A 96 5.82 -13.69 1.72
N GLU A 97 5.90 -12.56 1.01
CA GLU A 97 7.02 -12.27 0.12
C GLU A 97 8.36 -12.12 0.89
N LEU A 98 8.33 -11.43 2.04
CA LEU A 98 9.52 -11.25 2.87
C LEU A 98 9.94 -12.52 3.61
N ASN A 99 9.00 -13.40 3.97
CA ASN A 99 9.29 -14.73 4.54
C ASN A 99 10.03 -15.61 3.53
N GLU A 100 9.64 -15.57 2.25
CA GLU A 100 10.31 -16.31 1.18
C GLU A 100 11.72 -15.78 0.91
N PHE A 101 11.98 -14.49 1.17
CA PHE A 101 13.32 -13.90 1.06
C PHE A 101 14.17 -14.06 2.34
N ASN A 102 13.53 -14.05 3.50
CA ASN A 102 14.14 -14.13 4.83
C ASN A 102 15.31 -13.14 5.03
N PRO A 103 15.06 -11.82 5.00
CA PRO A 103 16.10 -10.80 5.10
C PRO A 103 16.79 -10.86 6.48
N GLN A 104 18.13 -10.94 6.51
CA GLN A 104 18.88 -10.95 7.76
C GLN A 104 19.49 -9.57 8.08
N PRO A 105 19.54 -9.16 9.36
CA PRO A 105 20.22 -7.92 9.76
C PRO A 105 21.71 -7.95 9.43
N GLY A 106 22.22 -6.90 8.80
CA GLY A 106 23.65 -6.78 8.44
C GLY A 106 24.10 -7.67 7.27
N GLU A 107 23.20 -8.42 6.65
CA GLU A 107 23.51 -9.31 5.52
C GLU A 107 23.87 -8.51 4.27
N PHE A 108 23.17 -7.40 4.02
CA PHE A 108 23.35 -6.62 2.80
C PHE A 108 24.77 -6.06 2.70
N GLU A 109 25.27 -5.50 3.79
CA GLU A 109 26.60 -4.91 3.89
C GLU A 109 27.68 -5.98 3.70
N GLN A 110 27.51 -7.15 4.34
CA GLN A 110 28.44 -8.27 4.20
C GLN A 110 28.50 -8.79 2.76
N ILE A 111 27.34 -8.96 2.14
CA ILE A 111 27.21 -9.47 0.77
C ILE A 111 27.72 -8.44 -0.24
N ASP A 112 27.48 -7.14 -0.03
CA ASP A 112 27.99 -6.07 -0.89
C ASP A 112 29.51 -5.94 -0.82
N GLU A 113 30.10 -6.07 0.38
CA GLU A 113 31.56 -6.13 0.55
C GLU A 113 32.18 -7.36 -0.12
N GLU A 114 31.57 -8.53 0.04
CA GLU A 114 32.00 -9.77 -0.61
C GLU A 114 31.90 -9.66 -2.15
N TYR A 115 30.78 -9.14 -2.66
CA TYR A 115 30.56 -8.91 -4.08
C TYR A 115 31.60 -7.97 -4.67
N LYS A 116 31.86 -6.82 -4.03
CA LYS A 116 32.89 -5.87 -4.49
C LYS A 116 34.26 -6.52 -4.57
N ARG A 117 34.62 -7.34 -3.58
CA ARG A 117 35.90 -8.07 -3.58
C ARG A 117 35.99 -9.04 -4.75
N LEU A 118 34.98 -9.88 -4.94
CA LEU A 118 34.95 -10.89 -6.02
C LEU A 118 34.85 -10.24 -7.41
N ALA A 119 34.06 -9.18 -7.57
CA ALA A 119 33.93 -8.46 -8.83
C ALA A 119 35.26 -7.80 -9.24
N ASN A 120 35.98 -7.20 -8.29
CA ASN A 120 37.31 -6.64 -8.55
C ASN A 120 38.30 -7.73 -8.98
N SER A 121 38.31 -8.88 -8.31
CA SER A 121 39.12 -10.04 -8.70
C SER A 121 38.76 -10.53 -10.12
N GLY A 122 37.47 -10.55 -10.47
CA GLY A 122 37.01 -10.97 -11.80
C GLY A 122 37.46 -10.01 -12.89
N GLN A 123 37.43 -8.70 -12.63
CA GLN A 123 37.95 -7.69 -13.54
C GLN A 123 39.48 -7.81 -13.70
N LEU A 124 40.20 -8.07 -12.61
CA LEU A 124 41.65 -8.31 -12.65
C LEU A 124 41.97 -9.54 -13.51
N LEU A 125 41.26 -10.66 -13.33
CA LEU A 125 41.47 -11.86 -14.15
C LEU A 125 41.18 -11.58 -15.63
N THR A 126 40.04 -10.98 -15.94
CA THR A 126 39.64 -10.70 -17.33
C THR A 126 40.67 -9.81 -18.03
N THR A 127 41.10 -8.75 -17.34
CA THR A 127 42.11 -7.82 -17.88
C THR A 127 43.47 -8.50 -18.04
N SER A 128 43.85 -9.36 -17.09
CA SER A 128 45.10 -10.12 -17.14
C SER A 128 45.10 -11.16 -18.26
N GLN A 129 43.99 -11.87 -18.49
CA GLN A 129 43.82 -12.79 -19.61
C GLN A 129 43.90 -12.09 -20.97
N ASN A 130 43.28 -10.90 -21.09
CA ASN A 130 43.40 -10.09 -22.30
C ASN A 130 44.86 -9.65 -22.56
N ALA A 131 45.59 -9.25 -21.51
CA ALA A 131 47.00 -8.91 -21.63
C ALA A 131 47.85 -10.14 -22.01
N LEU A 132 47.58 -11.33 -21.45
CA LEU A 132 48.23 -12.59 -21.84
C LEU A 132 47.99 -12.93 -23.32
N ALA A 133 46.76 -12.74 -23.81
CA ALA A 133 46.44 -12.96 -25.21
C ALA A 133 47.25 -12.01 -26.13
N LEU A 134 47.41 -10.75 -25.74
CA LEU A 134 48.23 -9.79 -26.50
C LEU A 134 49.72 -10.15 -26.48
N MET A 135 50.24 -10.64 -25.36
CA MET A 135 51.66 -10.96 -25.22
C MET A 135 52.04 -12.29 -25.86
N ALA A 136 51.26 -13.36 -25.62
CA ALA A 136 51.64 -14.74 -25.92
C ALA A 136 50.54 -15.60 -26.56
N ASP A 137 49.30 -15.52 -26.08
CA ASP A 137 48.27 -16.55 -26.36
C ASP A 137 47.30 -16.22 -27.51
N GLY A 138 47.45 -15.06 -28.15
CA GLY A 138 46.62 -14.66 -29.29
C GLY A 138 46.96 -15.44 -30.56
N GLU A 139 45.94 -16.03 -31.21
CA GLU A 139 46.11 -16.91 -32.39
C GLU A 139 46.60 -16.17 -33.65
N ASP A 140 46.11 -14.96 -33.92
CA ASP A 140 46.42 -14.23 -35.17
C ASP A 140 47.64 -13.31 -35.05
N ALA A 141 47.80 -12.64 -33.91
CA ALA A 141 48.87 -11.67 -33.67
C ALA A 141 49.12 -11.51 -32.18
N ASN A 142 50.34 -11.85 -31.74
CA ASN A 142 50.80 -11.61 -30.38
C ASN A 142 52.23 -11.04 -30.40
N LEU A 143 52.64 -10.37 -29.33
CA LEU A 143 53.93 -9.70 -29.29
C LEU A 143 55.11 -10.66 -29.49
N GLN A 144 55.04 -11.87 -28.93
CA GLN A 144 56.11 -12.87 -29.10
C GLN A 144 56.31 -13.29 -30.56
N SER A 145 55.24 -13.56 -31.30
CA SER A 145 55.31 -13.94 -32.73
C SER A 145 55.76 -12.78 -33.62
N GLN A 146 55.35 -11.54 -33.30
CA GLN A 146 55.82 -10.33 -33.98
C GLN A 146 57.31 -10.08 -33.73
N LEU A 147 57.78 -10.25 -32.48
CA LEU A 147 59.20 -10.15 -32.13
C LEU A 147 60.03 -11.22 -32.83
N TYR A 148 59.54 -12.46 -32.87
CA TYR A 148 60.20 -13.53 -33.60
C TYR A 148 60.39 -13.16 -35.08
N THR A 149 59.33 -12.63 -35.72
CA THR A 149 59.39 -12.18 -37.12
C THR A 149 60.37 -11.01 -37.30
N ALA A 150 60.36 -10.02 -36.41
CA ALA A 150 61.29 -8.90 -36.44
C ALA A 150 62.76 -9.35 -36.28
N LYS A 151 63.03 -10.30 -35.37
CA LYS A 151 64.36 -10.89 -35.19
C LYS A 151 64.88 -11.55 -36.46
N GLN A 152 64.04 -12.32 -37.16
CA GLN A 152 64.44 -12.96 -38.43
C GLN A 152 64.83 -11.92 -39.49
N LEU A 153 64.02 -10.89 -39.67
CA LEU A 153 64.30 -9.81 -40.63
C LEU A 153 65.58 -9.05 -40.28
N VAL A 154 65.81 -8.73 -39.00
CA VAL A 154 67.05 -8.06 -38.56
C VAL A 154 68.27 -8.98 -38.72
N SER A 155 68.12 -10.28 -38.50
CA SER A 155 69.20 -11.25 -38.75
C SER A 155 69.61 -11.30 -40.22
N GLU A 156 68.66 -11.21 -41.15
CA GLU A 156 68.96 -11.09 -42.59
C GLU A 156 69.72 -9.80 -42.90
N LEU A 157 69.31 -8.68 -42.29
CA LEU A 157 69.96 -7.38 -42.45
C LEU A 157 71.39 -7.35 -41.90
N ILE A 158 71.68 -8.09 -40.81
CA ILE A 158 73.04 -8.22 -40.27
C ILE A 158 73.99 -8.88 -41.29
N GLY A 159 73.46 -9.79 -42.12
CA GLY A 159 74.22 -10.35 -43.25
C GLY A 159 74.64 -9.30 -44.29
N MET A 160 73.95 -8.14 -44.33
CA MET A 160 74.25 -7.01 -45.21
C MET A 160 75.08 -5.92 -44.53
N ASP A 161 74.75 -5.58 -43.27
CA ASP A 161 75.49 -4.61 -42.45
C ASP A 161 75.60 -5.09 -40.99
N SER A 162 76.80 -5.50 -40.61
CA SER A 162 77.15 -5.97 -39.26
C SER A 162 76.89 -4.94 -38.13
N LYS A 163 76.76 -3.64 -38.45
CA LYS A 163 76.46 -2.60 -37.46
C LYS A 163 75.09 -2.76 -36.81
N LEU A 164 74.20 -3.55 -37.40
CA LEU A 164 72.87 -3.82 -36.88
C LEU A 164 72.84 -4.90 -35.79
N SER A 165 73.99 -5.53 -35.46
CA SER A 165 74.11 -6.53 -34.38
C SER A 165 73.51 -6.07 -33.06
N GLY A 166 73.80 -4.84 -32.62
CA GLY A 166 73.24 -4.31 -31.38
C GLY A 166 71.70 -4.18 -31.39
N VAL A 167 71.07 -4.02 -32.55
CA VAL A 167 69.60 -4.01 -32.66
C VAL A 167 69.05 -5.42 -32.46
N LEU A 168 69.71 -6.45 -33.00
CA LEU A 168 69.32 -7.84 -32.78
C LEU A 168 69.43 -8.18 -31.29
N ASP A 169 70.54 -7.83 -30.63
CA ASP A 169 70.74 -8.08 -29.19
C ASP A 169 69.59 -7.47 -28.36
N MET A 170 69.20 -6.23 -28.65
CA MET A 170 68.06 -5.58 -27.99
C MET A 170 66.72 -6.32 -28.21
N LEU A 171 66.49 -6.88 -29.41
CA LEU A 171 65.30 -7.67 -29.70
C LEU A 171 65.34 -9.04 -29.01
N GLU A 172 66.52 -9.64 -28.84
CA GLU A 172 66.69 -10.88 -28.06
C GLU A 172 66.35 -10.66 -26.59
N GLU A 173 66.88 -9.59 -25.98
CA GLU A 173 66.55 -9.19 -24.62
C GLU A 173 65.05 -8.91 -24.45
N ALA A 174 64.44 -8.16 -25.39
CA ALA A 174 63.00 -7.88 -25.35
C ALA A 174 62.15 -9.16 -25.44
N THR A 175 62.59 -10.16 -26.21
CA THR A 175 61.91 -11.46 -26.32
C THR A 175 61.91 -12.18 -24.98
N ILE A 176 63.04 -12.20 -24.28
CA ILE A 176 63.17 -12.81 -22.95
C ILE A 176 62.26 -12.08 -21.95
N GLN A 177 62.30 -10.75 -21.92
CA GLN A 177 61.48 -9.94 -21.00
C GLN A 177 59.98 -10.14 -21.20
N ILE A 178 59.51 -10.24 -22.45
CA ILE A 178 58.09 -10.47 -22.73
C ILE A 178 57.68 -11.90 -22.37
N ALA A 179 58.54 -12.90 -22.57
CA ALA A 179 58.28 -14.27 -22.14
C ALA A 179 58.15 -14.36 -20.61
N GLU A 180 59.10 -13.78 -19.87
CA GLU A 180 59.08 -13.75 -18.40
C GLU A 180 57.85 -13.02 -17.86
N ALA A 181 57.51 -11.85 -18.42
CA ALA A 181 56.32 -11.10 -18.03
C ALA A 181 55.01 -11.87 -18.32
N SER A 182 54.98 -12.64 -19.42
CA SER A 182 53.83 -13.48 -19.76
C SER A 182 53.68 -14.63 -18.76
N ASP A 183 54.77 -15.30 -18.39
CA ASP A 183 54.74 -16.38 -17.42
C ASP A 183 54.39 -15.90 -16.01
N GLU A 184 54.93 -14.75 -15.58
CA GLU A 184 54.58 -14.14 -14.29
C GLU A 184 53.10 -13.76 -14.23
N LEU A 185 52.55 -13.18 -15.30
CA LEU A 185 51.13 -12.84 -15.36
C LEU A 185 50.24 -14.09 -15.40
N ARG A 186 50.68 -15.17 -16.04
CA ARG A 186 49.96 -16.47 -16.04
C ARG A 186 49.90 -17.06 -14.64
N HIS A 187 51.03 -17.08 -13.94
CA HIS A 187 51.07 -17.50 -12.53
C HIS A 187 50.25 -16.61 -11.60
N TYR A 188 50.16 -15.31 -11.88
CA TYR A 188 49.27 -14.40 -11.15
C TYR A 188 47.79 -14.77 -11.37
N CYS A 189 47.39 -15.02 -12.62
CA CYS A 189 46.04 -15.49 -12.96
C CYS A 189 45.68 -16.80 -12.27
N ASP A 190 46.59 -17.78 -12.23
CA ASP A 190 46.35 -19.08 -11.58
C ASP A 190 46.14 -18.97 -10.05
N ARG A 191 46.64 -17.89 -9.44
CA ARG A 191 46.53 -17.63 -8.00
C ARG A 191 45.31 -16.78 -7.63
N LEU A 192 44.63 -16.19 -8.63
CA LEU A 192 43.38 -15.47 -8.41
C LEU A 192 42.28 -16.47 -8.08
N ASP A 193 41.97 -16.58 -6.78
CA ASP A 193 40.89 -17.41 -6.28
C ASP A 193 39.56 -16.76 -6.66
N LEU A 194 38.95 -17.26 -7.72
CA LEU A 194 37.69 -16.77 -8.27
C LEU A 194 36.66 -17.88 -8.18
N ASP A 195 35.55 -17.54 -7.54
CA ASP A 195 34.35 -18.36 -7.52
C ASP A 195 33.23 -17.66 -8.31
N PRO A 196 33.11 -17.93 -9.63
CA PRO A 196 32.08 -17.33 -10.48
C PRO A 196 30.67 -17.68 -10.02
N ASN A 197 30.48 -18.88 -9.45
CA ASN A 197 29.18 -19.30 -8.95
C ASN A 197 28.79 -18.46 -7.73
N ARG A 198 29.74 -18.25 -6.81
CA ARG A 198 29.51 -17.38 -5.65
C ARG A 198 29.22 -15.94 -6.05
N LEU A 199 29.96 -15.38 -7.00
CA LEU A 199 29.69 -14.03 -7.50
C LEU A 199 28.26 -13.90 -8.05
N PHE A 200 27.80 -14.89 -8.82
CA PHE A 200 26.44 -14.93 -9.36
C PHE A 200 25.37 -15.07 -8.28
N GLU A 201 25.60 -15.92 -7.26
CA GLU A 201 24.70 -16.03 -6.11
C GLU A 201 24.55 -14.70 -5.36
N LEU A 202 25.66 -14.01 -5.11
CA LEU A 202 25.65 -12.69 -4.46
C LEU A 202 24.88 -11.67 -5.30
N GLU A 203 25.10 -11.63 -6.62
CA GLU A 203 24.37 -10.73 -7.52
C GLU A 203 22.86 -10.99 -7.51
N GLN A 204 22.45 -12.26 -7.54
CA GLN A 204 21.04 -12.64 -7.42
C GLN A 204 20.45 -12.23 -6.07
N ARG A 205 21.20 -12.43 -4.98
CA ARG A 205 20.76 -12.08 -3.63
C ARG A 205 20.61 -10.56 -3.47
N ILE A 206 21.60 -9.78 -3.90
CA ILE A 206 21.60 -8.31 -3.88
C ILE A 206 20.44 -7.76 -4.73
N SER A 207 20.29 -8.25 -5.97
CA SER A 207 19.24 -7.77 -6.88
C SER A 207 17.83 -8.04 -6.33
N LYS A 208 17.62 -9.22 -5.74
CA LYS A 208 16.34 -9.56 -5.08
C LYS A 208 16.09 -8.67 -3.86
N GLN A 209 17.10 -8.40 -3.04
CA GLN A 209 16.97 -7.49 -1.90
C GLN A 209 16.61 -6.06 -2.32
N ILE A 210 17.29 -5.53 -3.35
CA ILE A 210 17.03 -4.19 -3.89
C ILE A 210 15.62 -4.10 -4.48
N SER A 211 15.17 -5.14 -5.18
CA SER A 211 13.82 -5.19 -5.76
C SER A 211 12.74 -5.15 -4.66
N LEU A 212 12.91 -5.94 -3.61
CA LEU A 212 12.01 -5.96 -2.45
C LEU A 212 12.02 -4.63 -1.71
N ALA A 213 13.20 -4.07 -1.46
CA ALA A 213 13.35 -2.77 -0.80
C ALA A 213 12.62 -1.66 -1.58
N ARG A 214 12.76 -1.62 -2.92
CA ARG A 214 12.01 -0.69 -3.77
C ARG A 214 10.50 -0.89 -3.67
N LYS A 215 10.02 -2.13 -3.70
CA LYS A 215 8.58 -2.44 -3.58
C LYS A 215 7.99 -1.97 -2.26
N HIS A 216 8.75 -2.11 -1.17
CA HIS A 216 8.35 -1.68 0.18
C HIS A 216 8.76 -0.24 0.53
N HIS A 217 9.35 0.51 -0.42
CA HIS A 217 9.76 1.91 -0.27
C HIS A 217 10.75 2.14 0.90
N VAL A 218 11.65 1.19 1.12
CA VAL A 218 12.71 1.25 2.16
C VAL A 218 14.09 1.11 1.52
N SER A 219 15.15 1.48 2.24
CA SER A 219 16.51 1.15 1.80
C SER A 219 16.77 -0.36 1.92
N PRO A 220 17.65 -0.95 1.09
CA PRO A 220 18.02 -2.37 1.17
C PRO A 220 18.52 -2.81 2.56
N GLU A 221 19.28 -1.93 3.23
CA GLU A 221 19.83 -2.10 4.57
C GLU A 221 18.73 -2.11 5.65
N ALA A 222 17.67 -1.33 5.46
CA ALA A 222 16.55 -1.24 6.40
C ALA A 222 15.49 -2.33 6.20
N LEU A 223 15.58 -3.14 5.14
CA LEU A 223 14.60 -4.19 4.83
C LEU A 223 14.40 -5.21 5.97
N PRO A 224 15.45 -5.68 6.69
CA PRO A 224 15.27 -6.57 7.84
C PRO A 224 14.52 -5.90 9.00
N GLN A 225 14.79 -4.61 9.25
CA GLN A 225 14.08 -3.85 10.30
C GLN A 225 12.62 -3.64 9.93
N TYR A 226 12.34 -3.33 8.66
CA TYR A 226 10.98 -3.23 8.15
C TYR A 226 10.23 -4.56 8.26
N TYR A 227 10.87 -5.67 7.87
CA TYR A 227 10.30 -7.02 8.04
C TYR A 227 9.95 -7.32 9.50
N GLN A 228 10.84 -6.97 10.44
CA GLN A 228 10.58 -7.13 11.87
C GLN A 228 9.36 -6.30 12.33
N SER A 229 9.22 -5.06 11.84
CA SER A 229 8.08 -4.20 12.17
C SER A 229 6.74 -4.78 11.68
N LEU A 230 6.73 -5.45 10.51
CA LEU A 230 5.54 -6.12 9.99
C LEU A 230 5.15 -7.36 10.82
N LEU A 231 6.15 -8.12 11.30
CA LEU A 231 5.90 -9.25 12.21
C LEU A 231 5.29 -8.77 13.53
N GLU A 232 5.79 -7.67 14.09
CA GLU A 232 5.23 -7.05 15.29
C GLU A 232 3.80 -6.55 15.07
N GLU A 233 3.53 -5.92 13.92
CA GLU A 233 2.18 -5.49 13.56
C GLU A 233 1.21 -6.68 13.44
N GLN A 234 1.66 -7.80 12.87
CA GLN A 234 0.86 -9.01 12.75
C GLN A 234 0.49 -9.57 14.13
N GLN A 235 1.46 -9.64 15.04
CA GLN A 235 1.22 -10.10 16.41
C GLN A 235 0.19 -9.22 17.13
N GLN A 236 0.29 -7.89 16.97
CA GLN A 236 -0.68 -6.97 17.56
C GLN A 236 -2.10 -7.17 17.00
N LEU A 237 -2.25 -7.42 15.70
CA LEU A 237 -3.55 -7.71 15.10
C LEU A 237 -4.14 -9.03 15.58
N ASP A 238 -3.31 -10.07 15.72
CA ASP A 238 -3.74 -11.37 16.23
C ASP A 238 -4.20 -11.29 17.69
N ASP A 239 -3.47 -10.57 18.53
CA ASP A 239 -3.83 -10.36 19.94
C ASP A 239 -5.13 -9.59 20.10
N GLN A 240 -5.34 -8.53 19.32
CA GLN A 240 -6.62 -7.81 19.27
C GLN A 240 -7.78 -8.73 18.81
N GLY A 241 -7.53 -9.60 17.83
CA GLY A 241 -8.48 -10.60 17.37
C GLY A 241 -8.84 -11.66 18.41
N ARG A 242 -7.92 -11.99 19.32
CA ARG A 242 -8.16 -12.90 20.46
C ARG A 242 -8.97 -12.21 21.56
N LEU A 243 -8.61 -10.99 21.93
CA LEU A 243 -9.33 -10.20 22.96
C LEU A 243 -10.80 -9.96 22.58
N THR A 244 -11.05 -9.59 21.32
CA THR A 244 -12.42 -9.37 20.81
C THR A 244 -13.26 -10.65 20.76
N ARG A 245 -12.65 -11.80 20.43
CA ARG A 245 -13.33 -13.11 20.51
C ARG A 245 -13.66 -13.50 21.94
N ASN A 246 -12.75 -13.31 22.88
CA ASN A 246 -12.97 -13.59 24.30
C ASN A 246 -14.08 -12.71 24.90
N ALA A 247 -14.13 -11.42 24.54
CA ALA A 247 -15.20 -10.51 24.97
C ALA A 247 -16.57 -10.92 24.42
N ARG A 248 -16.66 -11.39 23.16
CA ARG A 248 -17.90 -11.93 22.59
C ARG A 248 -18.34 -13.24 23.24
N ALA A 249 -17.39 -14.12 23.58
CA ALA A 249 -17.67 -15.37 24.28
C ALA A 249 -18.23 -15.11 25.69
N GLY A 250 -17.58 -14.24 26.48
CA GLY A 250 -18.06 -13.86 27.82
C GLY A 250 -19.39 -13.07 27.80
N GLY A 251 -19.65 -12.29 26.75
CA GLY A 251 -20.94 -11.61 26.53
C GLY A 251 -22.09 -12.57 26.22
N ASN A 252 -21.83 -13.68 25.51
CA ASN A 252 -22.82 -14.71 25.24
C ASN A 252 -23.11 -15.58 26.48
N GLU A 253 -22.10 -15.85 27.31
CA GLU A 253 -22.28 -16.58 28.59
C GLU A 253 -23.11 -15.77 29.60
N THR A 254 -22.85 -14.47 29.72
CA THR A 254 -23.65 -13.56 30.58
C THR A 254 -25.07 -13.32 30.05
N SER A 255 -25.28 -13.31 28.73
CA SER A 255 -26.63 -13.30 28.14
C SER A 255 -27.41 -14.60 28.38
N SER A 256 -26.72 -15.74 28.53
CA SER A 256 -27.38 -17.04 28.79
C SER A 256 -27.93 -17.17 30.21
N ALA A 257 -27.34 -16.47 31.20
CA ALA A 257 -27.85 -16.40 32.58
C ALA A 257 -28.99 -15.38 32.76
N GLY A 258 -29.18 -14.45 31.80
CA GLY A 258 -30.26 -13.44 31.80
C GLY A 258 -31.48 -13.80 30.94
N THR A 259 -31.56 -15.03 30.43
CA THR A 259 -32.64 -15.48 29.52
C THR A 259 -33.98 -15.77 30.23
N GLY A 260 -34.38 -14.90 31.17
CA GLY A 260 -35.74 -14.87 31.75
C GLY A 260 -36.65 -13.83 31.12
N ASN A 261 -36.12 -12.89 30.32
CA ASN A 261 -36.93 -11.79 29.77
C ASN A 261 -36.46 -11.32 28.38
N ARG A 262 -36.22 -12.27 27.47
CA ARG A 262 -35.94 -11.96 26.06
C ARG A 262 -37.26 -11.63 25.35
N ALA A 263 -37.74 -10.40 25.54
CA ALA A 263 -38.73 -9.81 24.65
C ALA A 263 -38.20 -9.95 23.22
N ARG A 264 -38.93 -10.70 22.39
CA ARG A 264 -38.64 -10.87 20.98
C ARG A 264 -38.60 -9.50 20.33
N ILE A 265 -37.42 -8.96 20.08
CA ILE A 265 -37.23 -7.94 19.04
C ILE A 265 -37.24 -8.71 17.71
N THR A 266 -38.43 -9.20 17.36
CA THR A 266 -38.79 -9.40 15.96
C THR A 266 -38.69 -8.02 15.31
N PRO A 267 -38.09 -7.87 14.12
CA PRO A 267 -38.33 -6.67 13.35
C PRO A 267 -39.83 -6.66 13.08
N ALA A 268 -40.58 -5.84 13.81
CA ALA A 268 -41.94 -5.51 13.46
C ALA A 268 -41.85 -4.67 12.17
N THR A 269 -41.62 -5.36 11.05
CA THR A 269 -42.19 -4.95 9.76
C THR A 269 -43.67 -4.66 9.99
N PRO A 270 -44.26 -3.70 9.25
CA PRO A 270 -45.37 -2.84 9.67
C PRO A 270 -46.69 -3.60 9.91
N ALA A 271 -46.75 -4.35 11.00
CA ALA A 271 -47.92 -5.11 11.42
C ALA A 271 -48.77 -4.33 12.42
N LEU A 272 -48.22 -3.30 13.09
CA LEU A 272 -49.03 -2.39 13.92
C LEU A 272 -49.94 -1.47 13.08
N CYS A 273 -49.59 -1.21 11.82
CA CYS A 273 -50.45 -0.41 10.93
C CYS A 273 -51.62 -1.22 10.32
N ARG A 274 -51.70 -2.55 10.56
CA ARG A 274 -52.74 -3.41 9.97
C ARG A 274 -54.01 -3.57 10.81
N ARG A 275 -54.04 -3.14 12.08
CA ARG A 275 -55.20 -3.40 12.97
C ARG A 275 -56.20 -2.25 13.12
N THR A 276 -55.95 -1.07 12.55
CA THR A 276 -56.88 0.08 12.63
C THR A 276 -57.32 0.67 11.28
N CYS A 277 -56.79 0.21 10.15
CA CYS A 277 -57.25 0.66 8.83
C CYS A 277 -58.19 -0.36 8.18
N THR A 278 -59.49 -0.13 8.34
CA THR A 278 -60.53 -0.67 7.45
C THR A 278 -60.23 -0.30 6.00
N ALA A 279 -60.51 -1.24 5.12
CA ALA A 279 -60.14 -1.23 3.70
C ALA A 279 -60.80 -0.07 2.95
N ASP A 280 -60.00 0.91 2.47
CA ASP A 280 -60.24 1.54 1.15
C ASP A 280 -59.10 2.38 0.54
N HIS A 281 -57.97 2.62 1.22
CA HIS A 281 -56.85 3.38 0.63
C HIS A 281 -55.49 2.69 0.80
N ARG A 282 -55.34 1.52 0.16
CA ARG A 282 -54.23 0.58 0.40
C ARG A 282 -52.89 0.86 -0.30
N GLN A 283 -52.72 1.90 -1.11
CA GLN A 283 -51.51 2.01 -1.95
C GLN A 283 -50.57 3.20 -1.64
N TYR A 284 -50.98 4.22 -0.88
CA TYR A 284 -50.22 5.47 -0.81
C TYR A 284 -49.55 5.79 0.53
N ALA A 285 -50.04 5.25 1.66
CA ALA A 285 -49.56 5.66 2.98
C ALA A 285 -48.26 4.98 3.45
N CYS A 286 -48.05 3.69 3.12
CA CYS A 286 -46.87 2.95 3.60
C CYS A 286 -45.61 3.21 2.75
N THR A 287 -45.76 3.52 1.46
CA THR A 287 -44.64 3.81 0.56
C THR A 287 -44.12 5.24 0.75
N LEU A 288 -44.97 6.19 1.14
CA LEU A 288 -44.53 7.57 1.39
C LEU A 288 -43.69 7.71 2.67
N TYR A 289 -44.02 6.99 3.76
CA TYR A 289 -43.31 7.16 5.03
C TYR A 289 -41.91 6.53 5.06
N ALA A 290 -41.70 5.43 4.32
CA ALA A 290 -40.40 4.78 4.20
C ALA A 290 -39.45 5.51 3.22
N ALA A 291 -39.98 6.22 2.23
CA ALA A 291 -39.19 6.97 1.26
C ALA A 291 -38.74 8.36 1.76
N TRP A 292 -39.46 8.95 2.73
CA TRP A 292 -39.19 10.31 3.19
C TRP A 292 -38.20 10.41 4.38
N ALA A 293 -37.96 9.31 5.10
CA ALA A 293 -36.97 9.26 6.18
C ALA A 293 -35.51 9.08 5.69
N VAL A 294 -35.30 9.02 4.37
CA VAL A 294 -33.99 8.85 3.72
C VAL A 294 -33.40 10.20 3.23
N TYR A 295 -34.15 11.29 3.37
CA TYR A 295 -33.74 12.64 2.98
C TYR A 295 -33.91 13.64 4.14
N ASP A 296 -33.12 13.44 5.19
CA ASP A 296 -32.68 14.42 6.21
C ASP A 296 -31.41 13.86 6.89
#